data_AF-C1F5B2-F1
#
_entry.id   AF-C1F5B2-F1
#
_cell.length_a   1.000
_cell.length_b   1.000
_cell.length_c   1.000
_cell.angle_alpha   90.00
_cell.angle_beta   90.00
_cell.angle_gamma   90.00
#
_symmetry.space_group_name_H-M   'P 1'
#
loop_
_entity.id
_entity.type
_entity.pdbx_description
1 polymer ?
#
loop_
_entity_poly.entity_id
_entity_poly.type
_entity_poly.pdbx_seq_one_letter_code
_entity_poly.pdbx_strand_id
1 'polypeptide(L)'
;MSRRLTNASSLFLGILMLMFGFLKFFQPFRGWFAIQIQQSHLPHEALLAGKVTEMMTGVLFLLPWVWRTLTAKRKDELRLAACLLLLSQMCVAIYVHLQPGVPASVLPLGIKPPIIPGTVLLLALLTGLSVWKRLRTEDAQ
;
A
#
# COMPACT_ATOMS: atom_id res chain seq x y z
N MET A 1 11.24 -13.41 -7.59
CA MET A 1 11.20 -13.71 -6.14
C MET A 1 10.76 -15.15 -5.94
N SER A 2 11.26 -15.84 -4.92
CA SER A 2 10.70 -17.14 -4.54
C SER A 2 9.26 -16.97 -4.05
N ARG A 3 8.46 -18.05 -4.07
CA ARG A 3 7.08 -18.02 -3.58
C ARG A 3 7.01 -17.67 -2.09
N ARG A 4 7.95 -18.19 -1.29
CA ARG A 4 8.08 -17.87 0.14
C ARG A 4 8.32 -16.37 0.36
N LEU A 5 9.23 -15.78 -0.42
CA LEU A 5 9.51 -14.35 -0.32
C LEU A 5 8.33 -13.50 -0.79
N THR A 6 7.62 -13.90 -1.85
CA THR A 6 6.37 -13.23 -2.28
C THR A 6 5.32 -13.24 -1.17
N ASN A 7 5.13 -14.39 -0.52
CA ASN A 7 4.18 -14.51 0.57
C ASN A 7 4.59 -13.62 1.75
N ALA A 8 5.86 -13.67 2.17
CA ALA A 8 6.37 -12.84 3.25
C ALA A 8 6.23 -11.34 2.96
N SER A 9 6.59 -10.90 1.75
CA SER A 9 6.41 -9.51 1.32
C SER A 9 4.93 -9.11 1.32
N SER A 10 4.05 -9.96 0.81
CA SER A 10 2.59 -9.74 0.84
C SER A 10 2.06 -9.62 2.26
N LEU A 11 2.52 -10.46 3.20
CA LEU A 11 2.11 -10.39 4.60
C LEU A 11 2.59 -9.09 5.24
N PHE A 12 3.86 -8.75 5.05
CA PHE A 12 4.46 -7.52 5.56
C PHE A 12 3.76 -6.27 5.03
N LEU A 13 3.56 -6.18 3.70
CA LEU A 13 2.84 -5.08 3.06
C LEU A 13 1.39 -5.01 3.57
N GLY A 14 0.71 -6.15 3.72
CA GLY A 14 -0.65 -6.19 4.24
C GLY A 14 -0.78 -5.63 5.65
N ILE A 15 0.09 -6.06 6.56
CA ILE A 15 0.13 -5.56 7.94
C ILE A 15 0.45 -4.06 7.95
N LEU A 16 1.46 -3.64 7.19
CA LEU A 16 1.90 -2.25 7.11
C LEU A 16 0.77 -1.33 6.66
N MET A 17 0.10 -1.67 5.56
CA MET A 17 -0.97 -0.87 4.98
C MET A 17 -2.21 -0.83 5.88
N LEU A 18 -2.58 -1.97 6.47
CA LEU A 18 -3.70 -2.03 7.39
C LEU A 18 -3.43 -1.21 8.66
N MET A 19 -2.23 -1.29 9.22
CA MET A 19 -1.82 -0.51 10.40
C MET A 19 -1.86 0.99 10.12
N PHE A 20 -1.22 1.47 9.04
CA PHE A 20 -1.23 2.90 8.73
C PHE A 20 -2.61 3.41 8.33
N GLY A 21 -3.40 2.62 7.59
CA GLY A 21 -4.79 2.95 7.28
C GLY A 21 -5.64 3.07 8.54
N PHE A 22 -5.49 2.14 9.48
CA PHE A 22 -6.21 2.16 10.76
C PHE A 22 -5.80 3.34 11.66
N LEU A 23 -4.51 3.65 11.75
CA LEU A 23 -4.03 4.77 12.57
C LEU A 23 -4.62 6.10 12.13
N LYS A 24 -4.91 6.30 10.83
CA LYS A 24 -5.52 7.54 10.29
C LYS A 24 -6.94 7.84 10.81
N PHE A 25 -7.56 6.94 11.57
CA PHE A 25 -8.82 7.20 12.25
C PHE A 25 -8.63 7.88 13.62
N PHE A 26 -7.43 7.82 14.20
CA PHE A 26 -7.14 8.28 15.56
C PHE A 26 -6.18 9.47 15.57
N GLN A 27 -6.22 10.29 16.62
CA GLN A 27 -5.23 11.35 16.82
C GLN A 27 -3.89 10.77 17.31
N PRO A 28 -2.74 11.38 16.96
CA PRO A 28 -2.57 12.59 16.14
C PRO A 28 -2.59 12.33 14.62
N PHE A 29 -2.55 11.06 14.20
CA PHE A 29 -2.44 10.65 12.79
C PHE A 29 -3.55 11.17 11.89
N ARG A 30 -4.78 11.25 12.39
CA ARG A 30 -5.92 11.86 11.69
C ARG A 30 -5.64 13.31 11.31
N GLY A 31 -5.10 14.10 12.26
CA GLY A 31 -4.72 15.49 12.03
C GLY A 31 -3.54 15.62 11.08
N TRP A 32 -2.51 14.79 11.27
CA TRP A 32 -1.35 14.75 10.37
C TRP A 32 -1.74 14.46 8.93
N PHE A 33 -2.60 13.48 8.72
CA PHE A 33 -3.10 13.13 7.39
C PHE A 33 -3.94 14.25 6.77
N ALA A 34 -4.76 14.95 7.57
CA ALA A 34 -5.49 16.14 7.10
C ALA A 34 -4.56 17.25 6.60
N ILE A 35 -3.49 17.53 7.36
CA ILE A 35 -2.46 18.51 6.97
C ILE A 35 -1.76 18.06 5.68
N GLN A 36 -1.40 16.80 5.56
CA GLN A 36 -0.77 16.26 4.34
C GLN A 36 -1.64 16.49 3.10
N ILE A 37 -2.94 16.18 3.15
CA ILE A 37 -3.86 16.36 2.02
C ILE A 37 -4.03 17.85 1.69
N GLN A 38 -4.28 18.68 2.70
CA GLN A 38 -4.49 20.12 2.51
C GLN A 38 -3.26 20.82 1.93
N GLN A 39 -2.09 20.58 2.50
CA GLN A 39 -0.84 21.21 2.07
C GLN A 39 -0.31 20.67 0.73
N SER A 40 -0.86 19.53 0.28
CA SER A 40 -0.56 18.96 -1.04
C SER A 40 -1.56 19.37 -2.13
N HIS A 41 -2.52 20.25 -1.80
CA HIS A 41 -3.58 20.70 -2.69
C HIS A 41 -4.42 19.56 -3.28
N LEU A 42 -4.56 18.46 -2.55
CA LEU A 42 -5.42 17.35 -2.94
C LEU A 42 -6.87 17.65 -2.56
N PRO A 43 -7.84 17.12 -3.32
CA PRO A 43 -9.26 17.29 -3.02
C PRO A 43 -9.62 16.70 -1.65
N HIS A 44 -10.61 17.25 -0.96
CA HIS A 44 -10.97 16.84 0.40
C HIS A 44 -11.41 15.37 0.47
N GLU A 45 -12.01 14.88 -0.61
CA GLU A 45 -12.41 13.49 -0.84
C GLU A 45 -11.22 12.52 -0.74
N ALA A 46 -9.99 13.00 -0.98
CA ALA A 46 -8.77 12.21 -0.81
C ALA A 46 -8.55 11.76 0.65
N LEU A 47 -9.16 12.43 1.63
CA LEU A 47 -9.11 11.97 3.03
C LEU A 47 -9.85 10.64 3.23
N LEU A 48 -11.07 10.54 2.70
CA LEU A 48 -11.82 9.31 2.79
C LEU A 48 -11.20 8.25 1.90
N ALA A 49 -10.85 8.60 0.66
CA ALA A 49 -10.23 7.70 -0.28
C ALA A 49 -8.92 7.12 0.28
N GLY A 50 -8.04 7.94 0.86
CA GLY A 50 -6.77 7.48 1.43
C GLY A 50 -6.97 6.50 2.58
N LYS A 51 -7.90 6.76 3.50
CA LYS A 51 -8.18 5.82 4.62
C LYS A 51 -8.72 4.49 4.13
N VAL A 52 -9.76 4.55 3.29
CA VAL A 52 -10.48 3.35 2.82
C VAL A 52 -9.58 2.51 1.93
N THR A 53 -8.90 3.13 0.97
CA THR A 53 -8.03 2.40 0.03
C THR A 53 -6.83 1.77 0.76
N GLU A 54 -6.25 2.40 1.78
CA GLU A 54 -5.14 1.79 2.54
C GLU A 54 -5.58 0.57 3.32
N MET A 55 -6.73 0.66 4.00
CA MET A 55 -7.31 -0.49 4.68
C MET A 55 -7.66 -1.62 3.70
N MET A 56 -8.30 -1.29 2.57
CA MET A 56 -8.64 -2.26 1.53
C MET A 56 -7.41 -2.96 0.97
N THR A 57 -6.35 -2.21 0.65
CA THR A 57 -5.07 -2.77 0.19
C THR A 57 -4.48 -3.72 1.23
N GLY A 58 -4.49 -3.32 2.51
CA GLY A 58 -4.07 -4.18 3.62
C GLY A 58 -4.86 -5.49 3.68
N VAL A 59 -6.19 -5.41 3.62
CA VAL A 59 -7.08 -6.57 3.62
C VAL A 59 -6.81 -7.48 2.42
N LEU A 60 -6.66 -6.94 1.21
CA LEU A 60 -6.41 -7.74 0.00
C LEU A 60 -5.08 -8.52 0.08
N PHE A 61 -4.04 -7.93 0.66
CA PHE A 61 -2.78 -8.62 0.91
C PHE A 61 -2.88 -9.73 1.98
N LEU A 62 -3.75 -9.56 2.97
CA LEU A 62 -3.93 -10.51 4.08
C LEU A 62 -4.94 -11.62 3.78
N LEU A 63 -5.91 -11.36 2.90
CA LEU A 63 -6.98 -12.31 2.58
C LEU A 63 -6.46 -13.70 2.15
N PRO A 64 -5.41 -13.83 1.32
CA PRO A 64 -4.82 -15.13 0.98
C PRO A 64 -4.28 -15.94 2.16
N TRP A 65 -3.99 -15.30 3.29
CA TRP A 65 -3.47 -15.93 4.51
C TRP A 65 -4.59 -16.41 5.43
N VAL A 66 -5.67 -15.63 5.53
CA VAL A 66 -6.83 -15.97 6.36
C VAL A 66 -7.71 -17.00 5.68
N TRP A 67 -7.92 -16.85 4.37
CA TRP A 67 -8.87 -17.66 3.62
C TRP A 67 -8.20 -18.84 2.91
N ARG A 68 -8.04 -19.94 3.64
CA ARG A 68 -7.29 -21.12 3.16
C ARG A 68 -7.91 -21.78 1.92
N THR A 69 -9.24 -21.71 1.77
CA THR A 69 -9.99 -22.36 0.68
C THR A 69 -9.82 -21.68 -0.69
N LEU A 70 -9.19 -20.50 -0.76
CA LEU A 70 -8.90 -19.85 -2.04
C LEU A 70 -7.89 -20.68 -2.87
N THR A 71 -8.16 -20.79 -4.16
CA THR A 71 -7.24 -21.44 -5.12
C THR A 71 -5.93 -20.66 -5.23
N ALA A 72 -4.86 -21.32 -5.69
CA ALA A 72 -3.57 -20.66 -5.90
C ALA A 72 -3.69 -19.44 -6.83
N LYS A 73 -4.42 -19.58 -7.93
CA LYS A 73 -4.71 -18.51 -8.89
C LYS A 73 -5.42 -17.33 -8.22
N ARG A 74 -6.53 -17.57 -7.50
CA ARG A 74 -7.27 -16.49 -6.80
C ARG A 74 -6.40 -15.77 -5.76
N LYS A 75 -5.55 -16.49 -5.04
CA LYS A 75 -4.61 -15.89 -4.08
C LYS A 75 -3.62 -14.95 -4.78
N ASP A 76 -3.15 -15.33 -5.97
CA ASP A 76 -2.23 -14.51 -6.76
C ASP A 76 -2.94 -13.33 -7.44
N GLU A 77 -4.16 -13.49 -7.95
CA GLU A 77 -4.99 -12.38 -8.46
C GLU A 77 -5.24 -11.31 -7.38
N LEU A 78 -5.61 -11.73 -6.16
CA LEU A 78 -5.81 -10.81 -5.02
C LEU A 78 -4.53 -10.03 -4.68
N ARG A 79 -3.37 -10.70 -4.67
CA ARG A 79 -2.08 -10.03 -4.44
C ARG A 79 -1.74 -9.06 -5.55
N LEU A 80 -2.03 -9.40 -6.80
CA LEU A 80 -1.79 -8.51 -7.92
C LEU A 80 -2.67 -7.26 -7.83
N ALA A 81 -3.96 -7.42 -7.52
CA ALA A 81 -4.88 -6.32 -7.27
C ALA A 81 -4.38 -5.41 -6.13
N ALA A 82 -3.94 -6.01 -5.02
CA ALA A 82 -3.35 -5.27 -3.90
C ALA A 82 -2.09 -4.49 -4.31
N CYS A 83 -1.19 -5.09 -5.11
CA CYS A 83 0.00 -4.42 -5.63
C CYS A 83 -0.34 -3.23 -6.52
N LEU A 84 -1.37 -3.33 -7.37
CA LEU A 84 -1.80 -2.24 -8.26
C LEU A 84 -2.41 -1.08 -7.48
N LEU A 85 -3.24 -1.37 -6.47
CA LEU A 85 -3.76 -0.35 -5.57
C LEU A 85 -2.62 0.33 -4.80
N LEU A 86 -1.70 -0.45 -4.24
CA LEU A 86 -0.55 0.06 -3.50
C LEU A 86 0.35 0.95 -4.37
N LEU A 87 0.54 0.61 -5.65
CA LEU A 87 1.30 1.43 -6.59
C LEU A 87 0.69 2.84 -6.69
N SER A 88 -0.62 2.94 -6.93
CA SER A 88 -1.32 4.23 -7.00
C SER A 88 -1.14 5.03 -5.71
N GLN A 89 -1.29 4.36 -4.55
CA GLN A 89 -1.16 5.00 -3.24
C GLN A 89 0.26 5.51 -2.97
N MET A 90 1.28 4.73 -3.34
CA MET A 90 2.67 5.15 -3.16
C MET A 90 3.04 6.29 -4.10
N CYS A 91 2.50 6.36 -5.32
CA CYS A 91 2.67 7.53 -6.18
C CYS A 91 2.11 8.80 -5.54
N VAL A 92 0.90 8.73 -4.95
CA VAL A 92 0.31 9.85 -4.22
C VAL A 92 1.13 10.18 -2.97
N ALA A 93 1.60 9.19 -2.22
CA ALA A 93 2.44 9.41 -1.04
C ALA A 93 3.77 10.09 -1.41
N ILE A 94 4.43 9.66 -2.49
CA ILE A 94 5.65 10.31 -3.00
C ILE A 94 5.34 11.76 -3.38
N TYR A 95 4.24 12.01 -4.10
CA TYR A 95 3.80 13.37 -4.42
C TYR A 95 3.66 14.23 -3.16
N VAL A 96 2.92 13.75 -2.14
CA VAL A 96 2.75 14.44 -0.84
C VAL A 96 4.09 14.72 -0.15
N HIS A 97 5.02 13.76 -0.15
CA HIS A 97 6.35 13.93 0.44
C HIS A 97 7.17 15.02 -0.27
N LEU A 98 7.03 15.14 -1.59
CA LEU A 98 7.75 16.13 -2.40
C LEU A 98 7.15 17.56 -2.27
N GLN A 99 5.94 17.70 -1.73
CA GLN A 99 5.30 19.01 -1.58
C GLN A 99 6.02 19.87 -0.53
N PRO A 100 6.47 21.11 -0.86
CA PRO A 100 7.18 21.97 0.07
C PRO A 100 6.37 22.32 1.33
N GLY A 101 5.05 22.48 1.19
CA GLY A 101 4.14 22.86 2.28
C GLY A 101 3.87 21.76 3.30
N VAL A 102 4.26 20.51 3.03
CA VAL A 102 4.04 19.38 3.95
C VAL A 102 5.21 19.27 4.92
N PRO A 103 5.05 19.61 6.21
CA PRO A 103 6.17 19.56 7.15
C PRO A 103 6.58 18.13 7.48
N ALA A 104 7.86 17.95 7.85
CA ALA A 104 8.37 16.64 8.24
C ALA A 104 7.62 16.06 9.46
N SER A 105 7.19 16.92 10.39
CA SER A 105 6.52 16.53 11.64
C SER A 105 5.18 15.81 11.48
N VAL A 106 4.54 15.94 10.31
CA VAL A 106 3.27 15.24 10.02
C VAL A 106 3.49 13.97 9.20
N LEU A 107 4.72 13.68 8.75
CA LEU A 107 5.03 12.50 7.96
C LEU A 107 5.31 11.29 8.86
N PRO A 108 5.08 10.07 8.35
CA PRO A 108 5.48 8.85 9.06
C PRO A 108 6.96 8.92 9.46
N LEU A 109 7.25 8.75 10.75
CA LEU A 109 8.60 8.76 11.33
C LEU A 109 9.40 10.06 11.14
N GLY A 110 8.77 11.16 10.71
CA GLY A 110 9.44 12.45 10.58
C GLY A 110 10.38 12.57 9.36
N ILE A 111 10.36 11.61 8.43
CA ILE A 111 11.31 11.58 7.30
C ILE A 111 10.72 12.33 6.11
N LYS A 112 11.33 13.47 5.75
CA LYS A 112 10.86 14.30 4.62
C LYS A 112 11.08 13.66 3.25
N PRO A 113 12.28 13.18 2.88
CA PRO A 113 12.48 12.52 1.61
C PRO A 113 11.58 11.28 1.48
N PRO A 114 11.08 10.94 0.28
CA PRO A 114 10.13 9.85 0.07
C PRO A 114 10.79 8.45 0.13
N ILE A 115 11.66 8.20 1.11
CA ILE A 115 12.38 6.94 1.28
C ILE A 115 11.38 5.82 1.61
N ILE A 116 10.54 6.02 2.63
CA ILE A 116 9.53 5.03 3.06
C ILE A 116 8.59 4.68 1.90
N PRO A 117 7.87 5.63 1.27
CA PRO A 117 6.97 5.28 0.17
C PRO A 117 7.73 4.73 -1.05
N GLY A 118 8.97 5.18 -1.31
CA GLY A 118 9.82 4.61 -2.35
C GLY A 118 10.20 3.15 -2.11
N THR A 119 10.57 2.78 -0.88
CA THR A 119 10.88 1.39 -0.50
C THR A 119 9.63 0.51 -0.57
N VAL A 120 8.48 1.00 -0.11
CA VAL A 120 7.21 0.27 -0.18
C VAL A 120 6.80 0.07 -1.64
N LEU A 121 6.93 1.09 -2.49
CA LEU A 121 6.68 1.00 -3.92
C LEU A 121 7.57 -0.05 -4.59
N LEU A 122 8.88 -0.05 -4.30
CA LEU A 122 9.81 -1.04 -4.83
C LEU A 122 9.38 -2.47 -4.42
N LEU A 123 9.04 -2.68 -3.15
CA LEU A 123 8.59 -3.98 -2.67
C LEU A 123 7.27 -4.41 -3.33
N ALA A 124 6.34 -3.47 -3.54
CA ALA A 124 5.09 -3.71 -4.24
C ALA A 124 5.32 -4.11 -5.70
N LEU A 125 6.23 -3.43 -6.41
CA LEU A 125 6.59 -3.74 -7.79
C LEU A 125 7.24 -5.12 -7.91
N LEU A 126 8.22 -5.44 -7.06
CA LEU A 126 8.89 -6.75 -7.07
C LEU A 126 7.90 -7.88 -6.77
N THR A 127 6.99 -7.67 -5.82
CA THR A 127 5.94 -8.63 -5.47
C THR A 127 4.95 -8.79 -6.63
N GLY A 128 4.45 -7.69 -7.18
CA GLY A 128 3.48 -7.67 -8.28
C GLY A 128 4.02 -8.30 -9.56
N LEU A 129 5.24 -7.96 -9.96
CA LEU A 129 5.91 -8.57 -11.11
C LEU A 129 6.12 -10.08 -10.91
N SER A 130 6.47 -10.50 -9.69
CA SER A 130 6.65 -11.92 -9.40
C SER A 130 5.33 -12.70 -9.45
N VAL A 131 4.22 -12.08 -9.03
CA VAL A 131 2.87 -12.65 -9.10
C VAL A 131 2.36 -12.69 -10.54
N TRP A 132 2.50 -11.58 -11.27
CA TRP A 132 2.08 -11.45 -12.66
C TRP A 132 2.73 -12.50 -13.57
N LYS A 133 4.03 -12.75 -13.40
CA LYS A 133 4.74 -13.81 -14.12
C LYS A 133 4.12 -15.19 -13.89
N ARG A 134 3.67 -15.50 -12.67
CA ARG A 134 3.05 -16.80 -12.35
C ARG A 134 1.67 -16.95 -12.96
N LEU A 135 0.84 -15.91 -12.87
CA LEU A 135 -0.49 -15.92 -13.50
C LEU A 135 -0.38 -16.11 -15.02
N ARG A 136 0.57 -15.42 -15.67
CA ARG A 136 0.81 -15.57 -17.11
C ARG A 136 1.26 -16.99 -17.51
N THR A 137 2.04 -17.66 -16.67
CA THR A 137 2.44 -19.06 -16.93
C THR A 137 1.30 -20.05 -16.70
N GLU A 138 0.39 -19.76 -15.76
CA GLU A 138 -0.80 -20.58 -15.52
C GLU A 138 -1.84 -20.44 -16.64
N ASP A 139 -1.96 -19.27 -17.27
CA ASP A 139 -2.89 -19.03 -18.40
C ASP A 139 -2.37 -19.61 -19.74
N ALA A 140 -1.09 -19.97 -19.82
CA ALA A 140 -0.47 -20.56 -21.00
C ALA A 140 -0.52 -22.10 -21.02
N GLN A 141 -1.11 -22.72 -19.99
CA GLN A 141 -1.30 -24.18 -19.82
C GLN A 141 -2.78 -24.53 -19.94
#